data_AF-A0A847D7G0-F1
#
_entry.id   AF-A0A847D7G0-F1
#
_cell.length_a   1.000
_cell.length_b   1.000
_cell.length_c   1.000
_cell.angle_alpha   90.00
_cell.angle_beta   90.00
_cell.angle_gamma   90.00
#
_symmetry.space_group_name_H-M   'P 1'
#
loop_
_entity.id
_entity.type
_entity.pdbx_description
1 polymer ?
#
loop_
_entity_poly.entity_id
_entity_poly.type
_entity_poly.pdbx_seq_one_letter_code
_entity_poly.pdbx_strand_id
1 'polypeptide(L)'
;MKKKPIIIGATAVLLIAAGYFGAGSYYEDKFLPNTMLDGIDISNDTVAQAKAETTAAIAQTQIQIVENGENIYAFSPADLGVSIDNTGKLETMKAEQSVWNWPILLFQEKQAETDLSGVVGDETALTDILAAMPLENEVRTPPVDATVVKATEGYEISPETTGNKVDLELLKQEMLEAIIAGETEIDLAQTYQQPTLTADDPVLTETLQKLNDLTDTVIQYSISGQTETVPQTAITEWLGVDENGDVSVNREGVAAYLQGLSDRYSTYSRTRDFLATDGETVQVPSGTYGWTLAVAAETDKLVNYVLAGEDVTVTPNYNGTGYHADGADIGTTYVEVDLSSQHMWYYKDGAVVLETDIVSGHPMSPTPTGVFYIWNKEEDAVLKGYNPRTEKDYESPVEYWMPVDWTGIGIHDSSWQPAYGGEYWLTAGSNGCVNTPPGVMAELFGMIGIGVPVVIHS
;
A
#
# COMPACT_ATOMS: atom_id res chain seq x y z
N MET A 1 -96.03 64.10 0.40
CA MET A 1 -94.73 63.63 0.93
C MET A 1 -94.45 62.18 0.50
N LYS A 2 -93.88 61.89 -0.69
CA LYS A 2 -93.39 60.51 -1.05
C LYS A 2 -92.25 60.46 -2.10
N LYS A 3 -91.60 61.58 -2.49
CA LYS A 3 -90.52 61.57 -3.51
C LYS A 3 -89.09 61.46 -2.94
N LYS A 4 -88.89 61.73 -1.64
CA LYS A 4 -87.56 61.66 -0.99
C LYS A 4 -86.92 60.26 -1.00
N PRO A 5 -87.61 59.14 -0.67
CA PRO A 5 -86.97 57.83 -0.64
C PRO A 5 -86.63 57.28 -2.04
N ILE A 6 -87.40 57.64 -3.08
CA ILE A 6 -87.12 57.23 -4.47
C ILE A 6 -85.90 57.97 -5.03
N ILE A 7 -85.76 59.27 -4.73
CA ILE A 7 -84.57 60.05 -5.13
C ILE A 7 -83.34 59.53 -4.38
N ILE A 8 -83.44 59.25 -3.07
CA ILE A 8 -82.33 58.68 -2.28
C ILE A 8 -81.90 57.30 -2.83
N GLY A 9 -82.86 56.43 -3.17
CA GLY A 9 -82.57 55.12 -3.77
C GLY A 9 -81.94 55.20 -5.16
N ALA A 10 -82.44 56.10 -6.02
CA ALA A 10 -81.88 56.31 -7.36
C ALA A 10 -80.46 56.90 -7.31
N THR A 11 -80.21 57.85 -6.40
CA THR A 11 -78.87 58.39 -6.15
C THR A 11 -77.92 57.32 -5.60
N ALA A 12 -78.39 56.46 -4.70
CA ALA A 12 -77.57 55.36 -4.17
C ALA A 12 -77.20 54.33 -5.25
N VAL A 13 -78.14 53.94 -6.12
CA VAL A 13 -77.87 53.02 -7.24
C VAL A 13 -76.90 53.64 -8.25
N LEU A 14 -77.05 54.94 -8.55
CA LEU A 14 -76.11 55.65 -9.42
C LEU A 14 -74.70 55.73 -8.81
N LEU A 15 -74.59 55.94 -7.50
CA LEU A 15 -73.30 55.95 -6.81
C LEU A 15 -72.66 54.56 -6.77
N ILE A 16 -73.44 53.50 -6.56
CA ILE A 16 -72.95 52.10 -6.59
C ILE A 16 -72.51 51.73 -8.00
N ALA A 17 -73.30 52.07 -9.03
CA ALA A 17 -72.93 51.83 -10.41
C ALA A 17 -71.67 52.62 -10.80
N ALA A 18 -71.59 53.90 -10.44
CA ALA A 18 -70.39 54.72 -10.67
C ALA A 18 -69.17 54.16 -9.94
N GLY A 19 -69.32 53.67 -8.71
CA GLY A 19 -68.27 52.99 -7.97
C GLY A 19 -67.85 51.66 -8.63
N TYR A 20 -68.81 50.88 -9.14
CA TYR A 20 -68.53 49.63 -9.82
C TYR A 20 -67.77 49.80 -11.14
N PHE A 21 -68.22 50.72 -11.99
CA PHE A 21 -67.53 51.02 -13.24
C PHE A 21 -66.20 51.77 -13.00
N GLY A 22 -66.14 52.65 -12.00
CA GLY A 22 -64.91 53.35 -11.60
C GLY A 22 -63.83 52.38 -11.10
N ALA A 23 -64.21 51.42 -10.25
CA ALA A 23 -63.30 50.36 -9.80
C ALA A 23 -62.92 49.40 -10.94
N GLY A 24 -63.86 49.03 -11.80
CA GLY A 24 -63.58 48.20 -12.98
C GLY A 24 -62.54 48.86 -13.90
N SER A 25 -62.67 50.16 -14.16
CA SER A 25 -61.68 50.94 -14.93
C SER A 25 -60.35 51.09 -14.19
N TYR A 26 -60.34 51.24 -12.87
CA TYR A 26 -59.12 51.25 -12.06
C TYR A 26 -58.32 49.94 -12.16
N TYR A 27 -58.98 48.80 -12.33
CA TYR A 27 -58.31 47.50 -12.51
C TYR A 27 -57.97 47.16 -13.97
N GLU A 28 -58.22 48.05 -14.94
CA GLU A 28 -57.83 47.80 -16.34
C GLU A 28 -56.31 47.64 -16.46
N ASP A 29 -55.52 48.45 -15.78
CA ASP A 29 -54.04 48.40 -15.78
C ASP A 29 -53.45 47.77 -14.51
N LYS A 30 -54.24 47.58 -13.45
CA LYS A 30 -53.80 47.03 -12.15
C LYS A 30 -54.29 45.62 -11.84
N PHE A 31 -53.57 44.86 -11.01
CA PHE A 31 -54.01 43.56 -10.50
C PHE A 31 -55.20 43.70 -9.54
N LEU A 32 -56.09 42.71 -9.58
CA LEU A 32 -57.28 42.65 -8.72
C LEU A 32 -56.90 42.42 -7.24
N PRO A 33 -57.79 42.78 -6.29
CA PRO A 33 -57.56 42.55 -4.86
C PRO A 33 -57.28 41.09 -4.51
N ASN A 34 -56.48 40.87 -3.46
CA ASN A 34 -56.05 39.56 -2.95
C ASN A 34 -55.31 38.71 -4.00
N THR A 35 -54.50 39.35 -4.85
CA THR A 35 -53.62 38.64 -5.81
C THR A 35 -52.20 38.59 -5.26
N MET A 36 -51.65 37.38 -5.16
CA MET A 36 -50.32 37.12 -4.62
C MET A 36 -49.45 36.42 -5.67
N LEU A 37 -48.16 36.77 -5.72
CA LEU A 37 -47.13 36.04 -6.46
C LEU A 37 -45.97 35.77 -5.50
N ASP A 38 -45.55 34.50 -5.36
CA ASP A 38 -44.46 34.08 -4.44
C ASP A 38 -44.70 34.54 -2.99
N GLY A 39 -45.96 34.53 -2.56
CA GLY A 39 -46.36 35.01 -1.23
C GLY A 39 -46.38 36.54 -1.06
N ILE A 40 -46.13 37.30 -2.12
CA ILE A 40 -46.09 38.77 -2.11
C ILE A 40 -47.39 39.33 -2.68
N ASP A 41 -48.04 40.23 -1.95
CA ASP A 41 -49.27 40.88 -2.38
C ASP A 41 -48.98 41.90 -3.49
N ILE A 42 -49.48 41.63 -4.69
CA ILE A 42 -49.35 42.50 -5.87
C ILE A 42 -50.67 43.22 -6.19
N SER A 43 -51.62 43.24 -5.25
CA SER A 43 -52.94 43.84 -5.43
C SER A 43 -52.84 45.33 -5.72
N ASN A 44 -53.60 45.81 -6.72
CA ASN A 44 -53.63 47.20 -7.15
C ASN A 44 -52.35 47.72 -7.84
N ASP A 45 -51.40 46.84 -8.12
CA ASP A 45 -50.19 47.17 -8.86
C ASP A 45 -50.36 46.98 -10.35
N THR A 46 -49.66 47.79 -11.13
CA THR A 46 -49.40 47.51 -12.54
C THR A 46 -48.40 46.37 -12.68
N VAL A 47 -48.32 45.73 -13.85
CA VAL A 47 -47.31 44.68 -14.12
C VAL A 47 -45.88 45.16 -13.81
N ALA A 48 -45.57 46.43 -14.11
CA ALA A 48 -44.25 47.00 -13.84
C ALA A 48 -43.98 47.19 -12.33
N GLN A 49 -44.98 47.58 -11.55
CA GLN A 49 -44.87 47.70 -10.09
C GLN A 49 -44.75 46.31 -9.44
N ALA A 50 -45.64 45.38 -9.80
CA ALA A 50 -45.60 44.01 -9.32
C ALA A 50 -44.26 43.33 -9.62
N LYS A 51 -43.69 43.53 -10.82
CA LYS A 51 -42.35 43.05 -11.17
C LYS A 51 -41.29 43.64 -10.24
N ALA A 52 -41.28 44.97 -10.08
CA ALA A 52 -40.28 45.63 -9.23
C ALA A 52 -40.36 45.15 -7.78
N GLU A 53 -41.57 44.97 -7.24
CA GLU A 53 -41.78 44.51 -5.86
C GLU A 53 -41.39 43.04 -5.69
N THR A 54 -41.85 42.16 -6.58
CA THR A 54 -41.57 40.72 -6.49
C THR A 54 -40.11 40.39 -6.75
N THR A 55 -39.48 41.00 -7.76
CA THR A 55 -38.04 40.83 -7.99
C THR A 55 -37.23 41.33 -6.80
N ALA A 56 -37.58 42.47 -6.20
CA ALA A 56 -36.86 42.99 -5.03
C ALA A 56 -37.03 42.11 -3.79
N ALA A 57 -38.23 41.60 -3.55
CA ALA A 57 -38.52 40.76 -2.40
C ALA A 57 -37.82 39.39 -2.49
N ILE A 58 -37.87 38.72 -3.65
CA ILE A 58 -37.18 37.45 -3.83
C ILE A 58 -35.66 37.66 -3.75
N ALA A 59 -35.14 38.70 -4.41
CA ALA A 59 -33.71 39.03 -4.38
C ALA A 59 -33.18 39.27 -2.95
N GLN A 60 -34.02 39.71 -2.01
CA GLN A 60 -33.66 39.98 -0.61
C GLN A 60 -34.08 38.87 0.37
N THR A 61 -34.71 37.80 -0.12
CA THR A 61 -35.13 36.68 0.74
C THR A 61 -33.90 36.04 1.37
N GLN A 62 -33.89 35.97 2.69
CA GLN A 62 -32.76 35.46 3.45
C GLN A 62 -32.86 33.94 3.56
N ILE A 63 -31.82 33.26 3.10
CA ILE A 63 -31.61 31.82 3.25
C ILE A 63 -30.51 31.64 4.29
N GLN A 64 -30.83 30.91 5.35
CA GLN A 64 -29.91 30.64 6.45
C GLN A 64 -29.19 29.32 6.20
N ILE A 65 -27.89 29.31 6.41
CA ILE A 65 -27.11 28.08 6.49
C ILE A 65 -26.98 27.76 7.97
N VAL A 66 -27.52 26.61 8.37
CA VAL A 66 -27.52 26.16 9.75
C VAL A 66 -26.59 24.98 9.91
N GLU A 67 -25.94 24.89 11.07
CA GLU A 67 -25.13 23.74 11.47
C GLU A 67 -25.41 23.47 12.94
N ASN A 68 -25.76 22.22 13.30
CA ASN A 68 -26.14 21.86 14.67
C ASN A 68 -27.28 22.71 15.26
N GLY A 69 -28.18 23.21 14.40
CA GLY A 69 -29.30 24.08 14.79
C GLY A 69 -28.93 25.54 15.06
N GLU A 70 -27.68 25.94 14.81
CA GLU A 70 -27.24 27.33 14.88
C GLU A 70 -27.06 27.90 13.47
N ASN A 71 -27.54 29.13 13.24
CA ASN A 71 -27.27 29.86 12.00
C ASN A 71 -25.81 30.31 11.99
N ILE A 72 -25.04 29.82 11.00
CA ILE A 72 -23.63 30.15 10.81
C ILE A 72 -23.42 31.21 9.72
N TYR A 73 -24.38 31.34 8.80
CA TYR A 73 -24.31 32.30 7.70
C TYR A 73 -25.70 32.53 7.10
N ALA A 74 -25.91 33.70 6.50
CA ALA A 74 -27.10 33.98 5.73
C ALA A 74 -26.72 34.65 4.41
N PHE A 75 -27.43 34.30 3.35
CA PHE A 75 -27.27 34.91 2.04
C PHE A 75 -28.65 35.14 1.41
N SER A 76 -28.66 35.90 0.34
CA SER A 76 -29.84 36.13 -0.49
C SER A 76 -29.55 35.79 -1.95
N PRO A 77 -30.57 35.57 -2.80
CA PRO A 77 -30.37 35.39 -4.23
C PRO A 77 -29.56 36.52 -4.88
N ALA A 78 -29.74 37.77 -4.41
CA ALA A 78 -28.95 38.90 -4.91
C ALA A 78 -27.45 38.74 -4.65
N ASP A 79 -27.07 38.16 -3.50
CA ASP A 79 -25.66 37.95 -3.14
C ASP A 79 -25.00 36.91 -4.06
N LEU A 80 -25.79 35.99 -4.64
CA LEU A 80 -25.35 35.01 -5.63
C LEU A 80 -25.42 35.51 -7.08
N GLY A 81 -25.76 36.78 -7.29
CA GLY A 81 -25.95 37.35 -8.64
C GLY A 81 -27.15 36.74 -9.38
N VAL A 82 -28.07 36.07 -8.67
CA VAL A 82 -29.27 35.48 -9.26
C VAL A 82 -30.21 36.59 -9.70
N SER A 83 -30.58 36.58 -10.98
CA SER A 83 -31.57 37.50 -11.55
C SER A 83 -32.84 36.74 -11.91
N ILE A 84 -33.97 37.18 -11.35
CA ILE A 84 -35.27 36.57 -11.58
C ILE A 84 -36.08 37.47 -12.51
N ASP A 85 -36.51 36.91 -13.65
CA ASP A 85 -37.42 37.57 -14.57
C ASP A 85 -38.77 36.87 -14.62
N ASN A 86 -39.73 37.40 -13.85
CA ASN A 86 -41.10 36.91 -13.80
C ASN A 86 -42.06 37.70 -14.72
N THR A 87 -41.53 38.49 -15.68
CA THR A 87 -42.36 39.34 -16.57
C THR A 87 -43.43 38.54 -17.30
N GLY A 88 -43.04 37.42 -17.94
CA GLY A 88 -43.98 36.59 -18.72
C GLY A 88 -45.10 36.00 -17.85
N LYS A 89 -44.78 35.64 -16.60
CA LYS A 89 -45.77 35.15 -15.63
C LYS A 89 -46.76 36.25 -15.25
N LEU A 90 -46.25 37.43 -14.89
CA LEU A 90 -47.07 38.59 -14.53
C LEU A 90 -47.96 39.06 -15.68
N GLU A 91 -47.44 39.10 -16.91
CA GLU A 91 -48.22 39.41 -18.12
C GLU A 91 -49.35 38.40 -18.35
N THR A 92 -49.06 37.10 -18.20
CA THR A 92 -50.06 36.04 -18.31
C THR A 92 -51.13 36.17 -17.24
N MET A 93 -50.73 36.37 -15.97
CA MET A 93 -51.66 36.57 -14.85
C MET A 93 -52.57 37.79 -15.08
N LYS A 94 -52.03 38.87 -15.64
CA LYS A 94 -52.76 40.09 -15.97
C LYS A 94 -53.75 39.86 -17.12
N ALA A 95 -53.34 39.15 -18.17
CA ALA A 95 -54.19 38.84 -19.33
C ALA A 95 -55.38 37.94 -18.98
N GLU A 96 -55.22 37.02 -18.02
CA GLU A 96 -56.28 36.12 -17.56
C GLU A 96 -57.29 36.79 -16.61
N GLN A 97 -56.98 37.95 -16.06
CA GLN A 97 -57.85 38.58 -15.06
C GLN A 97 -59.14 39.13 -15.70
N SER A 98 -60.27 38.83 -15.08
CA SER A 98 -61.57 39.41 -15.46
C SER A 98 -61.89 40.60 -14.57
N VAL A 99 -61.55 41.82 -15.00
CA VAL A 99 -61.65 43.06 -14.20
C VAL A 99 -63.04 43.33 -13.61
N TRP A 100 -64.09 42.88 -14.29
CA TRP A 100 -65.49 43.06 -13.85
C TRP A 100 -65.89 42.16 -12.66
N ASN A 101 -65.04 41.19 -12.29
CA ASN A 101 -65.23 40.31 -11.13
C ASN A 101 -64.62 40.87 -9.84
N TRP A 102 -64.07 42.09 -9.85
CA TRP A 102 -63.42 42.71 -8.69
C TRP A 102 -64.22 42.63 -7.37
N PRO A 103 -65.57 42.77 -7.31
CA PRO A 103 -66.27 42.73 -6.03
C PRO A 103 -66.28 41.34 -5.39
N ILE A 104 -66.18 40.28 -6.20
CA ILE A 104 -66.15 38.89 -5.74
C ILE A 104 -64.75 38.54 -5.27
N LEU A 105 -63.73 39.02 -5.99
CA LEU A 105 -62.32 38.79 -5.67
C LEU A 105 -61.83 39.57 -4.44
N LEU A 106 -62.59 40.57 -3.96
CA LEU A 106 -62.38 41.14 -2.62
C LEU A 106 -62.44 40.10 -1.49
N PHE A 107 -63.05 38.95 -1.72
CA PHE A 107 -63.21 37.88 -0.72
C PHE A 107 -62.58 36.55 -1.16
N GLN A 108 -61.82 36.54 -2.26
CA GLN A 108 -61.16 35.34 -2.78
C GLN A 108 -59.70 35.64 -3.09
N GLU A 109 -58.81 34.87 -2.49
CA GLU A 109 -57.38 34.97 -2.71
C GLU A 109 -56.97 34.20 -3.98
N LYS A 110 -56.10 34.80 -4.79
CA LYS A 110 -55.43 34.15 -5.92
C LYS A 110 -53.94 34.10 -5.64
N GLN A 111 -53.39 32.90 -5.53
CA GLN A 111 -51.95 32.68 -5.38
C GLN A 111 -51.36 32.10 -6.65
N ALA A 112 -50.12 32.47 -6.95
CA ALA A 112 -49.31 31.90 -8.01
C ALA A 112 -47.84 31.93 -7.57
N GLU A 113 -47.03 31.07 -8.20
CA GLU A 113 -45.59 31.01 -8.00
C GLU A 113 -44.85 31.27 -9.31
N THR A 114 -43.68 31.88 -9.20
CA THR A 114 -42.70 32.03 -10.28
C THR A 114 -41.98 30.70 -10.45
N ASP A 115 -41.86 30.25 -11.70
CA ASP A 115 -41.02 29.11 -12.03
C ASP A 115 -39.55 29.55 -12.00
N LEU A 116 -38.80 29.08 -11.02
CA LEU A 116 -37.38 29.35 -10.84
C LEU A 116 -36.50 28.25 -11.45
N SER A 117 -37.09 27.24 -12.11
CA SER A 117 -36.31 26.18 -12.74
C SER A 117 -35.41 26.77 -13.84
N GLY A 118 -34.11 26.46 -13.77
CA GLY A 118 -33.10 26.94 -14.71
C GLY A 118 -32.47 28.29 -14.36
N VAL A 119 -32.74 28.85 -13.17
CA VAL A 119 -31.91 29.93 -12.60
C VAL A 119 -30.48 29.42 -12.39
N VAL A 120 -29.51 30.27 -12.73
CA VAL A 120 -28.08 29.99 -12.55
C VAL A 120 -27.48 31.14 -11.73
N GLY A 121 -26.63 30.82 -10.75
CA GLY A 121 -25.88 31.80 -9.98
C GLY A 121 -24.65 32.32 -10.75
N ASP A 122 -24.10 33.44 -10.30
CA ASP A 122 -22.79 33.89 -10.73
C ASP A 122 -21.70 33.11 -9.98
N GLU A 123 -20.83 32.43 -10.72
CA GLU A 123 -19.76 31.59 -10.15
C GLU A 123 -18.76 32.36 -9.29
N THR A 124 -18.52 33.64 -9.61
CA THR A 124 -17.63 34.49 -8.80
C THR A 124 -18.31 34.82 -7.49
N ALA A 125 -19.58 35.20 -7.53
CA ALA A 125 -20.39 35.50 -6.36
C ALA A 125 -20.55 34.28 -5.43
N LEU A 126 -20.80 33.10 -5.98
CA LEU A 126 -20.81 31.83 -5.23
C LEU A 126 -19.49 31.60 -4.51
N THR A 127 -18.37 31.75 -5.22
CA THR A 127 -17.03 31.56 -4.64
C THR A 127 -16.72 32.59 -3.54
N ASP A 128 -17.09 33.84 -3.76
CA ASP A 128 -16.88 34.93 -2.80
C ASP A 128 -17.69 34.73 -1.51
N ILE A 129 -18.94 34.25 -1.61
CA ILE A 129 -19.74 33.92 -0.43
C ILE A 129 -19.09 32.79 0.36
N LEU A 130 -18.67 31.71 -0.30
CA LEU A 130 -18.00 30.60 0.38
C LEU A 130 -16.72 31.05 1.10
N ALA A 131 -15.95 31.95 0.49
CA ALA A 131 -14.74 32.51 1.09
C ALA A 131 -15.03 33.43 2.28
N ALA A 132 -16.17 34.12 2.29
CA ALA A 132 -16.60 34.98 3.39
C ALA A 132 -17.26 34.21 4.55
N MET A 133 -17.71 32.98 4.31
CA MET A 133 -18.37 32.14 5.27
C MET A 133 -17.39 31.62 6.34
N PRO A 134 -17.73 31.65 7.64
CA PRO A 134 -16.86 31.20 8.72
C PRO A 134 -16.83 29.66 8.84
N LEU A 135 -16.55 28.96 7.74
CA LEU A 135 -16.57 27.49 7.68
C LEU A 135 -15.34 26.83 8.34
N GLU A 136 -14.18 27.47 8.27
CA GLU A 136 -12.88 26.88 8.67
C GLU A 136 -12.65 25.47 8.08
N ASN A 137 -12.99 25.27 6.80
CA ASN A 137 -13.08 23.93 6.19
C ASN A 137 -11.76 23.13 6.18
N GLU A 138 -10.62 23.80 6.30
CA GLU A 138 -9.29 23.17 6.35
C GLU A 138 -9.02 22.38 7.63
N VAL A 139 -9.63 22.77 8.76
CA VAL A 139 -9.44 22.09 10.06
C VAL A 139 -10.55 21.10 10.38
N ARG A 140 -11.55 20.97 9.49
CA ARG A 140 -12.64 20.00 9.61
C ARG A 140 -12.15 18.58 9.32
N THR A 141 -12.81 17.61 9.93
CA THR A 141 -12.45 16.20 9.83
C THR A 141 -13.05 15.60 8.56
N PRO A 142 -12.25 15.09 7.61
CA PRO A 142 -12.78 14.40 6.43
C PRO A 142 -13.44 13.07 6.83
N PRO A 143 -14.36 12.53 6.00
CA PRO A 143 -14.80 11.16 6.16
C PRO A 143 -13.62 10.20 6.04
N VAL A 144 -13.76 9.03 6.66
CA VAL A 144 -12.83 7.90 6.49
C VAL A 144 -13.61 6.75 5.91
N ASP A 145 -13.13 6.21 4.81
CA ASP A 145 -13.71 5.07 4.12
C ASP A 145 -13.69 3.80 4.98
N ALA A 146 -14.67 2.94 4.77
CA ALA A 146 -14.64 1.58 5.29
C ALA A 146 -13.45 0.82 4.68
N THR A 147 -12.83 -0.05 5.47
CA THR A 147 -11.66 -0.80 5.04
C THR A 147 -11.57 -2.16 5.71
N VAL A 148 -10.85 -3.09 5.09
CA VAL A 148 -10.58 -4.40 5.71
C VAL A 148 -9.35 -4.30 6.60
N VAL A 149 -9.51 -4.63 7.88
CA VAL A 149 -8.45 -4.57 8.88
C VAL A 149 -8.14 -5.97 9.42
N LYS A 150 -6.93 -6.15 9.94
CA LYS A 150 -6.56 -7.37 10.65
C LYS A 150 -7.17 -7.36 12.06
N ALA A 151 -7.90 -8.42 12.40
CA ALA A 151 -8.52 -8.65 13.69
C ALA A 151 -7.75 -9.71 14.52
N THR A 152 -8.31 -10.11 15.67
CA THR A 152 -7.71 -11.17 16.50
C THR A 152 -7.79 -12.55 15.79
N GLU A 153 -8.85 -12.77 15.02
CA GLU A 153 -9.10 -14.01 14.28
C GLU A 153 -9.27 -13.71 12.77
N GLY A 154 -8.17 -13.35 12.10
CA GLY A 154 -8.15 -13.10 10.66
C GLY A 154 -8.41 -11.63 10.31
N TYR A 155 -9.43 -11.38 9.49
CA TYR A 155 -9.74 -10.05 8.95
C TYR A 155 -11.21 -9.70 9.16
N GLU A 156 -11.50 -8.40 9.30
CA GLU A 156 -12.86 -7.88 9.42
C GLU A 156 -13.00 -6.54 8.69
N ILE A 157 -14.24 -6.18 8.33
CA ILE A 157 -14.53 -4.86 7.78
C ILE A 157 -14.68 -3.88 8.94
N SER A 158 -13.80 -2.89 8.98
CA SER A 158 -13.98 -1.70 9.80
C SER A 158 -14.91 -0.74 9.04
N PRO A 159 -16.05 -0.35 9.62
CA PRO A 159 -16.99 0.56 8.96
C PRO A 159 -16.41 1.95 8.78
N GLU A 160 -16.97 2.66 7.82
CA GLU A 160 -16.68 4.06 7.53
C GLU A 160 -17.06 4.96 8.70
N THR A 161 -16.37 6.08 8.83
CA THR A 161 -16.73 7.12 9.80
C THR A 161 -17.06 8.40 9.07
N THR A 162 -18.23 8.97 9.39
CA THR A 162 -18.66 10.27 8.87
C THR A 162 -17.76 11.38 9.39
N GLY A 163 -17.33 12.25 8.47
CA GLY A 163 -16.65 13.50 8.81
C GLY A 163 -17.62 14.67 8.91
N ASN A 164 -17.06 15.87 9.10
CA ASN A 164 -17.79 17.14 9.02
C ASN A 164 -17.20 18.11 7.99
N LYS A 165 -16.24 17.66 7.17
CA LYS A 165 -15.65 18.45 6.10
C LYS A 165 -16.68 18.71 5.02
N VAL A 166 -16.85 19.98 4.64
CA VAL A 166 -17.85 20.43 3.67
C VAL A 166 -17.33 20.20 2.26
N ASP A 167 -18.16 19.61 1.40
CA ASP A 167 -17.98 19.64 -0.04
C ASP A 167 -18.48 20.99 -0.57
N LEU A 168 -17.54 21.83 -0.99
CA LEU A 168 -17.85 23.20 -1.43
C LEU A 168 -18.64 23.24 -2.73
N GLU A 169 -18.48 22.24 -3.61
CA GLU A 169 -19.23 22.19 -4.86
C GLU A 169 -20.65 21.72 -4.60
N LEU A 170 -20.84 20.75 -3.71
CA LEU A 170 -22.17 20.34 -3.26
C LEU A 170 -22.89 21.49 -2.54
N LEU A 171 -22.19 22.24 -1.68
CA LEU A 171 -22.79 23.41 -1.01
C LEU A 171 -23.24 24.48 -2.01
N LYS A 172 -22.49 24.75 -3.09
CA LYS A 172 -22.95 25.66 -4.15
C LYS A 172 -24.23 25.18 -4.81
N GLN A 173 -24.32 23.88 -5.08
CA GLN A 173 -25.50 23.26 -5.70
C GLN A 173 -26.71 23.42 -4.76
N GLU A 174 -26.56 23.05 -3.49
CA GLU A 174 -27.62 23.20 -2.48
C GLU A 174 -28.06 24.66 -2.28
N MET A 175 -27.13 25.62 -2.34
CA MET A 175 -27.47 27.05 -2.27
C MET A 175 -28.39 27.49 -3.42
N LEU A 176 -28.17 26.97 -4.63
CA LEU A 176 -29.02 27.27 -5.78
C LEU A 176 -30.34 26.48 -5.72
N GLU A 177 -30.30 25.22 -5.31
CA GLU A 177 -31.49 24.39 -5.16
C GLU A 177 -32.45 24.96 -4.10
N ALA A 178 -31.93 25.45 -2.97
CA ALA A 178 -32.74 26.14 -1.96
C ALA A 178 -33.48 27.37 -2.52
N ILE A 179 -32.83 28.16 -3.39
CA ILE A 179 -33.48 29.29 -4.07
C ILE A 179 -34.61 28.80 -4.98
N ILE A 180 -34.35 27.75 -5.77
CA ILE A 180 -35.31 27.20 -6.73
C ILE A 180 -36.51 26.60 -5.99
N ALA A 181 -36.28 25.92 -4.87
CA ALA A 181 -37.30 25.30 -4.04
C ALA A 181 -38.03 26.29 -3.11
N GLY A 182 -37.55 27.52 -2.99
CA GLY A 182 -38.10 28.53 -2.07
C GLY A 182 -37.83 28.20 -0.59
N GLU A 183 -36.79 27.43 -0.32
CA GLU A 183 -36.36 27.09 1.04
C GLU A 183 -35.64 28.27 1.68
N THR A 184 -35.83 28.44 2.99
CA THR A 184 -35.21 29.52 3.76
C THR A 184 -34.08 29.04 4.66
N GLU A 185 -33.77 27.74 4.62
CA GLU A 185 -32.80 27.10 5.51
C GLU A 185 -32.09 25.95 4.77
N ILE A 186 -30.77 25.91 4.85
CA ILE A 186 -29.92 24.83 4.36
C ILE A 186 -29.21 24.23 5.57
N ASP A 187 -29.39 22.93 5.82
CA ASP A 187 -28.60 22.20 6.81
C ASP A 187 -27.24 21.85 6.22
N LEU A 188 -26.18 22.48 6.73
CA LEU A 188 -24.82 22.29 6.27
C LEU A 188 -24.38 20.82 6.32
N ALA A 189 -24.96 20.01 7.22
CA ALA A 189 -24.64 18.59 7.35
C ALA A 189 -24.98 17.79 6.07
N GLN A 190 -25.93 18.24 5.25
CA GLN A 190 -26.26 17.61 3.97
C GLN A 190 -25.14 17.79 2.92
N THR A 191 -24.27 18.77 3.12
CA THR A 191 -23.18 19.10 2.19
C THR A 191 -21.83 18.54 2.62
N TYR A 192 -21.80 17.75 3.70
CA TYR A 192 -20.56 17.12 4.12
C TYR A 192 -20.09 16.07 3.10
N GLN A 193 -18.77 16.01 2.91
CA GLN A 193 -18.13 14.96 2.16
C GLN A 193 -18.53 13.60 2.73
N GLN A 194 -19.00 12.72 1.86
CA GLN A 194 -19.38 11.36 2.22
C GLN A 194 -18.21 10.41 1.98
N PRO A 195 -18.10 9.33 2.77
CA PRO A 195 -17.20 8.22 2.46
C PRO A 195 -17.46 7.70 1.03
N THR A 196 -16.40 7.35 0.32
CA THR A 196 -16.48 6.74 -1.01
C THR A 196 -16.71 5.23 -0.94
N LEU A 197 -16.29 4.60 0.16
CA LEU A 197 -16.56 3.20 0.47
C LEU A 197 -17.26 3.09 1.83
N THR A 198 -18.30 2.29 1.84
CA THR A 198 -19.13 1.93 2.99
C THR A 198 -18.94 0.47 3.35
N ALA A 199 -19.28 0.07 4.58
CA ALA A 199 -19.11 -1.31 5.06
C ALA A 199 -19.86 -2.35 4.20
N ASP A 200 -20.93 -1.93 3.52
CA ASP A 200 -21.76 -2.77 2.66
C ASP A 200 -21.25 -2.82 1.20
N ASP A 201 -20.15 -2.12 0.87
CA ASP A 201 -19.61 -2.12 -0.49
C ASP A 201 -19.09 -3.52 -0.89
N PRO A 202 -19.54 -4.05 -2.05
CA PRO A 202 -19.14 -5.39 -2.50
C PRO A 202 -17.63 -5.59 -2.59
N VAL A 203 -16.87 -4.54 -2.93
CA VAL A 203 -15.41 -4.57 -3.02
C VAL A 203 -14.77 -4.99 -1.69
N LEU A 204 -15.28 -4.53 -0.55
CA LEU A 204 -14.72 -4.89 0.76
C LEU A 204 -15.02 -6.34 1.11
N THR A 205 -16.20 -6.84 0.74
CA THR A 205 -16.55 -8.25 0.91
C THR A 205 -15.68 -9.16 0.04
N GLU A 206 -15.42 -8.76 -1.21
CA GLU A 206 -14.52 -9.49 -2.12
C GLU A 206 -13.08 -9.49 -1.61
N THR A 207 -12.58 -8.35 -1.12
CA THR A 207 -11.23 -8.25 -0.52
C THR A 207 -11.12 -9.08 0.75
N LEU A 208 -12.13 -9.06 1.62
CA LEU A 208 -12.17 -9.90 2.82
C LEU A 208 -12.15 -11.39 2.48
N GLN A 209 -12.96 -11.83 1.51
CA GLN A 209 -12.98 -13.22 1.06
C GLN A 209 -11.62 -13.63 0.50
N LYS A 210 -11.02 -12.79 -0.35
CA LYS A 210 -9.69 -13.04 -0.92
C LYS A 210 -8.63 -13.18 0.18
N LEU A 211 -8.61 -12.30 1.17
CA LEU A 211 -7.68 -12.41 2.29
C LEU A 211 -7.85 -13.73 3.05
N ASN A 212 -9.08 -14.13 3.34
CA ASN A 212 -9.36 -15.40 3.99
C ASN A 212 -8.89 -16.60 3.15
N ASP A 213 -9.18 -16.62 1.85
CA ASP A 213 -8.73 -17.69 0.95
C ASP A 213 -7.20 -17.80 0.93
N LEU A 214 -6.49 -16.66 0.92
CA LEU A 214 -5.03 -16.65 0.93
C LEU A 214 -4.44 -17.14 2.27
N THR A 215 -5.13 -16.95 3.40
CA THR A 215 -4.63 -17.47 4.69
C THR A 215 -4.61 -18.99 4.80
N ASP A 216 -5.43 -19.67 3.99
CA ASP A 216 -5.49 -21.14 3.97
C ASP A 216 -4.39 -21.78 3.11
N THR A 217 -3.63 -20.98 2.35
CA THR A 217 -2.58 -21.46 1.44
C THR A 217 -1.50 -22.26 2.17
N VAL A 218 -1.18 -23.46 1.67
CA VAL A 218 -0.11 -24.32 2.20
C VAL A 218 1.15 -24.21 1.35
N ILE A 219 2.15 -23.51 1.87
CA ILE A 219 3.45 -23.34 1.22
C ILE A 219 4.50 -24.14 1.99
N GLN A 220 5.20 -25.04 1.30
CA GLN A 220 6.23 -25.91 1.88
C GLN A 220 7.58 -25.73 1.18
N TYR A 221 8.64 -25.62 1.97
CA TYR A 221 10.01 -25.66 1.50
C TYR A 221 10.62 -27.04 1.73
N SER A 222 11.16 -27.64 0.67
CA SER A 222 12.09 -28.78 0.79
C SER A 222 13.51 -28.25 0.89
N ILE A 223 14.07 -28.31 2.10
CA ILE A 223 15.40 -27.79 2.43
C ILE A 223 16.25 -28.93 2.95
N SER A 224 17.24 -29.36 2.17
CA SER A 224 18.28 -30.26 2.68
C SER A 224 17.71 -31.54 3.32
N GLY A 225 16.77 -32.20 2.62
CA GLY A 225 16.09 -33.42 3.06
C GLY A 225 14.96 -33.20 4.07
N GLN A 226 14.74 -31.97 4.55
CA GLN A 226 13.66 -31.60 5.47
C GLN A 226 12.54 -30.87 4.74
N THR A 227 11.32 -30.98 5.28
CA THR A 227 10.17 -30.21 4.82
C THR A 227 9.79 -29.19 5.88
N GLU A 228 9.80 -27.92 5.49
CA GLU A 228 9.41 -26.78 6.31
C GLU A 228 8.12 -26.18 5.78
N THR A 229 7.04 -26.32 6.53
CA THR A 229 5.77 -25.66 6.21
C THR A 229 5.80 -24.22 6.71
N VAL A 230 5.48 -23.26 5.84
CA VAL A 230 5.29 -21.87 6.24
C VAL A 230 4.09 -21.81 7.19
N PRO A 231 4.24 -21.28 8.42
CA PRO A 231 3.14 -21.22 9.36
C PRO A 231 1.99 -20.36 8.83
N GLN A 232 0.75 -20.84 8.92
CA GLN A 232 -0.44 -20.05 8.55
C GLN A 232 -0.51 -18.73 9.31
N THR A 233 -0.14 -18.73 10.60
CA THR A 233 -0.06 -17.51 11.41
C THR A 233 0.91 -16.48 10.84
N ALA A 234 1.99 -16.91 10.18
CA ALA A 234 2.92 -16.00 9.51
C ALA A 234 2.30 -15.45 8.21
N ILE A 235 1.60 -16.28 7.43
CA ILE A 235 0.89 -15.85 6.21
C ILE A 235 -0.18 -14.80 6.56
N THR A 236 -1.02 -15.07 7.57
CA THR A 236 -1.98 -14.10 8.11
C THR A 236 -1.26 -12.84 8.62
N GLU A 237 -0.09 -12.98 9.23
CA GLU A 237 0.64 -11.80 9.70
C GLU A 237 1.15 -10.93 8.54
N TRP A 238 1.54 -11.53 7.41
CA TRP A 238 2.05 -10.78 6.27
C TRP A 238 0.96 -10.18 5.41
N LEU A 239 -0.19 -10.83 5.29
CA LEU A 239 -1.30 -10.36 4.47
C LEU A 239 -1.97 -9.12 5.07
N GLY A 240 -2.31 -8.16 4.20
CA GLY A 240 -3.01 -6.94 4.55
C GLY A 240 -3.59 -6.24 3.32
N VAL A 241 -3.98 -4.98 3.48
CA VAL A 241 -4.51 -4.13 2.41
C VAL A 241 -3.62 -2.89 2.29
N ASP A 242 -3.28 -2.50 1.07
CA ASP A 242 -2.47 -1.30 0.80
C ASP A 242 -3.31 -0.01 0.73
N GLU A 243 -2.66 1.12 0.45
CA GLU A 243 -3.30 2.44 0.36
C GLU A 243 -4.35 2.53 -0.78
N ASN A 244 -4.32 1.62 -1.75
CA ASN A 244 -5.27 1.58 -2.87
C ASN A 244 -6.45 0.65 -2.59
N GLY A 245 -6.47 -0.04 -1.43
CA GLY A 245 -7.48 -1.06 -1.15
C GLY A 245 -7.14 -2.44 -1.71
N ASP A 246 -5.94 -2.65 -2.24
CA ASP A 246 -5.51 -3.92 -2.82
C ASP A 246 -4.84 -4.83 -1.78
N VAL A 247 -5.04 -6.15 -1.93
CA VAL A 247 -4.37 -7.15 -1.08
C VAL A 247 -2.86 -7.09 -1.28
N SER A 248 -2.14 -6.99 -0.16
CA SER A 248 -0.68 -6.86 -0.12
C SER A 248 -0.04 -7.87 0.84
N VAL A 249 1.28 -8.05 0.71
CA VAL A 249 2.09 -8.93 1.56
C VAL A 249 3.26 -8.14 2.14
N ASN A 250 3.42 -8.18 3.46
CA ASN A 250 4.54 -7.59 4.18
C ASN A 250 5.85 -8.32 3.84
N ARG A 251 6.59 -7.74 2.88
CA ARG A 251 7.85 -8.28 2.37
C ARG A 251 8.94 -8.40 3.43
N GLU A 252 8.99 -7.49 4.41
CA GLU A 252 9.98 -7.53 5.48
C GLU A 252 9.74 -8.73 6.41
N GLY A 253 8.47 -9.00 6.75
CA GLY A 253 8.10 -10.18 7.53
C GLY A 253 8.46 -11.49 6.83
N VAL A 254 8.22 -11.56 5.51
CA VAL A 254 8.61 -12.69 4.66
C VAL A 254 10.12 -12.89 4.66
N ALA A 255 10.89 -11.82 4.44
CA ALA A 255 12.35 -11.86 4.43
C ALA A 255 12.92 -12.30 5.79
N ALA A 256 12.35 -11.82 6.89
CA ALA A 256 12.76 -12.21 8.24
C ALA A 256 12.52 -13.70 8.51
N TYR A 257 11.40 -14.25 8.06
CA TYR A 257 11.13 -15.69 8.15
C TYR A 257 12.14 -16.52 7.35
N LEU A 258 12.41 -16.13 6.09
CA LEU A 258 13.39 -16.81 5.25
C LEU A 258 14.81 -16.68 5.80
N GLN A 259 15.16 -15.57 6.44
CA GLN A 259 16.42 -15.43 7.16
C GLN A 259 16.49 -16.42 8.33
N GLY A 260 15.40 -16.58 9.10
CA GLY A 260 15.34 -17.60 10.16
C GLY A 260 15.48 -19.04 9.64
N LEU A 261 14.93 -19.35 8.45
CA LEU A 261 15.20 -20.61 7.78
C LEU A 261 16.68 -20.73 7.40
N SER A 262 17.26 -19.66 6.84
CA SER A 262 18.66 -19.59 6.47
C SER A 262 19.54 -19.88 7.68
N ASP A 263 19.35 -19.19 8.80
CA ASP A 263 20.18 -19.36 10.00
C ASP A 263 20.14 -20.78 10.57
N ARG A 264 19.00 -21.46 10.43
CA ARG A 264 18.81 -22.83 10.93
C ARG A 264 19.45 -23.89 10.03
N TYR A 265 19.34 -23.73 8.71
CA TYR A 265 19.69 -24.76 7.73
C TYR A 265 21.04 -24.53 7.04
N SER A 266 21.44 -23.27 6.87
CA SER A 266 22.67 -22.90 6.17
C SER A 266 23.90 -23.49 6.83
N THR A 267 24.86 -23.88 6.00
CA THR A 267 26.12 -24.47 6.47
C THR A 267 27.28 -23.49 6.38
N TYR A 268 27.14 -22.36 5.67
CA TYR A 268 28.22 -21.42 5.41
C TYR A 268 28.96 -20.91 6.66
N SER A 269 28.26 -20.72 7.78
CA SER A 269 28.87 -20.26 9.05
C SER A 269 28.78 -21.29 10.18
N ARG A 270 28.51 -22.55 9.85
CA ARG A 270 28.30 -23.63 10.83
C ARG A 270 29.60 -24.34 11.16
N THR A 271 29.87 -24.59 12.43
CA THR A 271 30.88 -25.58 12.85
C THR A 271 30.30 -26.98 12.67
N ARG A 272 31.09 -27.91 12.14
CA ARG A 272 30.68 -29.30 11.89
C ARG A 272 31.30 -30.25 12.90
N ASP A 273 30.50 -31.20 13.34
CA ASP A 273 30.98 -32.42 13.98
C ASP A 273 31.49 -33.35 12.87
N PHE A 274 32.79 -33.60 12.83
CA PHE A 274 33.41 -34.43 11.81
C PHE A 274 34.06 -35.65 12.46
N LEU A 275 33.71 -36.85 11.99
CA LEU A 275 34.34 -38.10 12.42
C LEU A 275 35.66 -38.26 11.66
N ALA A 276 36.77 -37.98 12.33
CA ALA A 276 38.11 -38.09 11.80
C ALA A 276 38.53 -39.56 11.61
N THR A 277 39.57 -39.76 10.80
CA THR A 277 40.08 -41.09 10.45
C THR A 277 40.56 -41.89 11.67
N ASP A 278 41.06 -41.23 12.71
CA ASP A 278 41.49 -41.86 13.97
C ASP A 278 40.33 -42.36 14.85
N GLY A 279 39.09 -42.06 14.46
CA GLY A 279 37.87 -42.44 15.15
C GLY A 279 37.36 -41.40 16.16
N GLU A 280 38.07 -40.27 16.33
CA GLU A 280 37.61 -39.17 17.15
C GLU A 280 36.63 -38.26 16.38
N THR A 281 35.71 -37.63 17.10
CA THR A 281 34.84 -36.60 16.52
C THR A 281 35.38 -35.22 16.87
N VAL A 282 35.77 -34.47 15.85
CA VAL A 282 36.37 -33.14 15.98
C VAL A 282 35.38 -32.04 15.55
N GLN A 283 35.52 -30.88 16.17
CA GLN A 283 34.72 -29.68 15.85
C GLN A 283 35.45 -28.84 14.82
N VAL A 284 35.01 -28.89 13.56
CA VAL A 284 35.66 -28.20 12.45
C VAL A 284 34.92 -26.90 12.14
N PRO A 285 35.55 -25.72 12.25
CA PRO A 285 34.88 -24.46 11.98
C PRO A 285 34.48 -24.33 10.50
N SER A 286 33.64 -23.34 10.19
CA SER A 286 33.33 -23.03 8.79
C SER A 286 34.56 -22.55 8.03
N GLY A 287 34.71 -23.02 6.79
CA GLY A 287 35.64 -22.46 5.81
C GLY A 287 34.88 -21.90 4.61
N THR A 288 35.39 -22.17 3.40
CA THR A 288 34.77 -21.73 2.14
C THR A 288 33.66 -22.64 1.65
N TYR A 289 33.50 -23.83 2.22
CA TYR A 289 32.44 -24.77 1.86
C TYR A 289 31.21 -24.57 2.72
N GLY A 290 30.12 -24.24 2.04
CA GLY A 290 28.80 -24.13 2.62
C GLY A 290 27.93 -23.17 1.82
N TRP A 291 26.67 -23.12 2.21
CA TRP A 291 25.65 -22.37 1.50
C TRP A 291 24.77 -21.59 2.46
N THR A 292 24.09 -20.57 1.93
CA THR A 292 23.02 -19.82 2.59
C THR A 292 21.78 -19.77 1.71
N LEU A 293 20.59 -19.58 2.29
CA LEU A 293 19.41 -19.27 1.47
C LEU A 293 19.59 -17.91 0.78
N ALA A 294 19.16 -17.81 -0.47
CA ALA A 294 19.18 -16.56 -1.23
C ALA A 294 17.97 -15.70 -0.83
N VAL A 295 17.96 -15.21 0.42
CA VAL A 295 16.81 -14.57 1.08
C VAL A 295 16.12 -13.51 0.23
N ALA A 296 16.87 -12.64 -0.46
CA ALA A 296 16.28 -11.61 -1.31
C ALA A 296 15.47 -12.20 -2.48
N ALA A 297 16.08 -13.10 -3.27
CA ALA A 297 15.42 -13.74 -4.41
C ALA A 297 14.28 -14.68 -3.97
N GLU A 298 14.41 -15.29 -2.79
CA GLU A 298 13.36 -16.16 -2.25
C GLU A 298 12.20 -15.38 -1.63
N THR A 299 12.44 -14.15 -1.15
CA THR A 299 11.38 -13.24 -0.69
C THR A 299 10.43 -12.90 -1.83
N ASP A 300 10.97 -12.60 -3.02
CA ASP A 300 10.16 -12.35 -4.22
C ASP A 300 9.26 -13.55 -4.55
N LYS A 301 9.82 -14.76 -4.50
CA LYS A 301 9.07 -15.99 -4.77
C LYS A 301 7.99 -16.25 -3.73
N LEU A 302 8.32 -16.16 -2.44
CA LEU A 302 7.37 -16.45 -1.36
C LEU A 302 6.21 -15.44 -1.35
N VAL A 303 6.46 -14.16 -1.60
CA VAL A 303 5.40 -13.16 -1.79
C VAL A 303 4.47 -13.57 -2.93
N ASN A 304 5.03 -14.00 -4.07
CA ASN A 304 4.23 -14.43 -5.22
C ASN A 304 3.44 -15.71 -4.93
N TYR A 305 4.00 -16.67 -4.19
CA TYR A 305 3.26 -17.87 -3.78
C TYR A 305 2.09 -17.54 -2.86
N VAL A 306 2.30 -16.65 -1.89
CA VAL A 306 1.22 -16.18 -1.00
C VAL A 306 0.13 -15.47 -1.80
N LEU A 307 0.48 -14.59 -2.73
CA LEU A 307 -0.50 -13.88 -3.55
C LEU A 307 -1.23 -14.77 -4.58
N ALA A 308 -0.62 -15.88 -4.99
CA ALA A 308 -1.24 -16.84 -5.90
C ALA A 308 -2.34 -17.67 -5.23
N GLY A 309 -2.25 -17.90 -3.91
CA GLY A 309 -3.24 -18.68 -3.17
C GLY A 309 -3.23 -20.18 -3.51
N GLU A 310 -2.14 -20.69 -4.09
CA GLU A 310 -2.01 -22.08 -4.50
C GLU A 310 -1.07 -22.86 -3.57
N ASP A 311 -1.47 -24.06 -3.18
CA ASP A 311 -0.64 -24.97 -2.40
C ASP A 311 0.59 -25.40 -3.22
N VAL A 312 1.78 -25.18 -2.68
CA VAL A 312 3.04 -25.44 -3.37
C VAL A 312 4.09 -26.08 -2.46
N THR A 313 4.91 -26.94 -3.04
CA THR A 313 6.15 -27.44 -2.41
C THR A 313 7.32 -27.09 -3.31
N VAL A 314 8.30 -26.35 -2.78
CA VAL A 314 9.40 -25.76 -3.56
C VAL A 314 10.75 -26.01 -2.91
N THR A 315 11.80 -26.07 -3.72
CA THR A 315 13.20 -26.02 -3.24
C THR A 315 13.65 -24.57 -3.29
N PRO A 316 14.22 -24.02 -2.20
CA PRO A 316 14.58 -22.60 -2.15
C PRO A 316 15.83 -22.33 -3.02
N ASN A 317 15.96 -21.10 -3.47
CA ASN A 317 17.23 -20.62 -3.99
C ASN A 317 18.27 -20.52 -2.87
N TYR A 318 19.52 -20.81 -3.19
CA TYR A 318 20.65 -20.71 -2.26
C TYR A 318 21.88 -20.09 -2.95
N ASN A 319 22.81 -19.60 -2.15
CA ASN A 319 24.12 -19.12 -2.55
C ASN A 319 25.20 -20.01 -1.93
N GLY A 320 26.33 -20.16 -2.61
CA GLY A 320 27.47 -20.94 -2.12
C GLY A 320 27.51 -22.36 -2.70
N THR A 321 28.17 -23.25 -1.97
CA THR A 321 28.46 -24.63 -2.41
C THR A 321 28.04 -25.65 -1.34
N GLY A 322 28.00 -26.92 -1.69
CA GLY A 322 27.71 -27.98 -0.74
C GLY A 322 26.25 -28.09 -0.32
N TYR A 323 25.33 -27.51 -1.09
CA TYR A 323 23.91 -27.79 -0.93
C TYR A 323 23.59 -29.16 -1.54
N HIS A 324 23.08 -30.06 -0.73
CA HIS A 324 22.58 -31.36 -1.19
C HIS A 324 21.12 -31.52 -0.78
N ALA A 325 20.26 -31.83 -1.75
CA ALA A 325 18.81 -31.89 -1.55
C ALA A 325 18.38 -33.01 -0.58
N ASP A 326 19.22 -34.02 -0.37
CA ASP A 326 18.99 -35.16 0.53
C ASP A 326 19.44 -34.88 1.98
N GLY A 327 20.10 -33.76 2.23
CA GLY A 327 20.57 -33.39 3.57
C GLY A 327 22.02 -33.75 3.87
N ALA A 328 22.75 -34.35 2.92
CA ALA A 328 24.19 -34.55 3.09
C ALA A 328 24.92 -33.19 3.18
N ASP A 329 25.93 -33.07 4.05
CA ASP A 329 26.82 -31.90 4.09
C ASP A 329 28.15 -32.22 3.37
N ILE A 330 29.11 -32.78 4.10
CA ILE A 330 30.43 -33.19 3.56
C ILE A 330 30.32 -34.48 2.73
N GLY A 331 29.33 -35.33 3.04
CA GLY A 331 29.11 -36.60 2.34
C GLY A 331 30.22 -37.63 2.59
N THR A 332 30.39 -38.56 1.66
CA THR A 332 31.35 -39.68 1.76
C THR A 332 32.54 -39.56 0.80
N THR A 333 32.63 -38.47 0.06
CA THR A 333 33.75 -38.15 -0.83
C THR A 333 34.32 -36.80 -0.44
N TYR A 334 35.47 -36.79 0.22
CA TYR A 334 36.11 -35.60 0.78
C TYR A 334 37.62 -35.84 0.96
N VAL A 335 38.38 -34.76 1.13
CA VAL A 335 39.75 -34.80 1.64
C VAL A 335 39.73 -34.48 3.12
N GLU A 336 40.43 -35.27 3.93
CA GLU A 336 40.71 -34.99 5.33
C GLU A 336 42.18 -34.62 5.47
N VAL A 337 42.47 -33.50 6.14
CA VAL A 337 43.82 -33.08 6.52
C VAL A 337 43.85 -32.93 8.03
N ASP A 338 44.58 -33.82 8.69
CA ASP A 338 44.84 -33.77 10.12
C ASP A 338 46.20 -33.09 10.35
N LEU A 339 46.14 -31.88 10.92
CA LEU A 339 47.32 -31.09 11.22
C LEU A 339 48.11 -31.63 12.42
N SER A 340 47.48 -32.38 13.32
CA SER A 340 48.14 -32.98 14.49
C SER A 340 48.96 -34.21 14.10
N SER A 341 48.44 -35.06 13.22
CA SER A 341 49.21 -36.19 12.66
C SER A 341 50.07 -35.82 11.45
N GLN A 342 49.87 -34.62 10.87
CA GLN A 342 50.51 -34.18 9.61
C GLN A 342 50.25 -35.16 8.47
N HIS A 343 48.99 -35.57 8.33
CA HIS A 343 48.58 -36.57 7.36
C HIS A 343 47.32 -36.14 6.61
N MET A 344 47.18 -36.61 5.37
CA MET A 344 46.06 -36.33 4.50
C MET A 344 45.49 -37.61 3.90
N TRP A 345 44.17 -37.74 3.91
CA TRP A 345 43.42 -38.81 3.26
C TRP A 345 42.48 -38.24 2.20
N TYR A 346 42.36 -38.93 1.07
CA TYR A 346 41.26 -38.73 0.14
C TYR A 346 40.30 -39.91 0.22
N TYR A 347 39.10 -39.61 0.71
CA TYR A 347 37.96 -40.52 0.73
C TYR A 347 37.16 -40.38 -0.54
N LYS A 348 36.80 -41.51 -1.15
CA LYS A 348 35.86 -41.59 -2.26
C LYS A 348 34.87 -42.70 -2.01
N ASP A 349 33.59 -42.35 -2.04
CA ASP A 349 32.47 -43.26 -1.76
C ASP A 349 32.62 -44.00 -0.41
N GLY A 350 33.18 -43.33 0.59
CA GLY A 350 33.36 -43.83 1.96
C GLY A 350 34.60 -44.71 2.17
N ALA A 351 35.46 -44.87 1.16
CA ALA A 351 36.72 -45.59 1.27
C ALA A 351 37.93 -44.67 1.05
N VAL A 352 38.99 -44.87 1.81
CA VAL A 352 40.30 -44.24 1.54
C VAL A 352 40.82 -44.79 0.21
N VAL A 353 41.02 -43.90 -0.76
CA VAL A 353 41.58 -44.24 -2.08
C VAL A 353 43.00 -43.73 -2.28
N LEU A 354 43.43 -42.77 -1.45
CA LEU A 354 44.79 -42.24 -1.39
C LEU A 354 45.03 -41.67 0.01
N GLU A 355 46.23 -41.86 0.55
CA GLU A 355 46.67 -41.24 1.80
C GLU A 355 48.16 -40.90 1.72
N THR A 356 48.59 -39.88 2.46
CA THR A 356 49.99 -39.45 2.51
C THR A 356 50.28 -38.57 3.70
N ASP A 357 51.50 -38.67 4.22
CA ASP A 357 52.06 -37.62 5.06
C ASP A 357 52.18 -36.31 4.27
N ILE A 358 51.96 -35.18 4.95
CA ILE A 358 52.04 -33.82 4.39
C ILE A 358 53.00 -32.95 5.20
N VAL A 359 53.20 -31.72 4.76
CA VAL A 359 53.78 -30.65 5.60
C VAL A 359 52.86 -29.43 5.56
N SER A 360 52.22 -29.11 6.68
CA SER A 360 51.35 -27.94 6.79
C SER A 360 52.13 -26.63 6.96
N GLY A 361 51.41 -25.53 7.13
CA GLY A 361 51.95 -24.22 7.46
C GLY A 361 52.76 -24.21 8.76
N HIS A 362 53.83 -23.44 8.77
CA HIS A 362 54.66 -23.20 9.97
C HIS A 362 53.87 -22.45 11.05
N PRO A 363 54.24 -22.54 12.36
CA PRO A 363 53.56 -21.79 13.43
C PRO A 363 53.40 -20.27 13.22
N MET A 364 54.26 -19.64 12.40
CA MET A 364 54.20 -18.20 12.05
C MET A 364 53.30 -17.89 10.84
N SER A 365 52.84 -18.92 10.15
CA SER A 365 51.99 -18.88 8.95
C SER A 365 51.18 -20.19 8.89
N PRO A 366 50.35 -20.47 9.91
CA PRO A 366 49.72 -21.77 10.08
C PRO A 366 48.69 -22.04 8.99
N THR A 367 48.48 -23.32 8.67
CA THR A 367 47.33 -23.73 7.85
C THR A 367 46.05 -23.49 8.64
N PRO A 368 45.06 -22.77 8.09
CA PRO A 368 43.78 -22.56 8.78
C PRO A 368 42.99 -23.88 8.86
N THR A 369 42.35 -24.12 10.00
CA THR A 369 41.34 -25.19 10.13
C THR A 369 40.02 -24.72 9.54
N GLY A 370 39.22 -25.66 9.04
CA GLY A 370 37.91 -25.37 8.50
C GLY A 370 37.43 -26.39 7.48
N VAL A 371 36.15 -26.26 7.12
CA VAL A 371 35.55 -27.00 6.00
C VAL A 371 35.65 -26.15 4.74
N PHE A 372 36.57 -26.53 3.85
CA PHE A 372 36.86 -25.90 2.57
C PHE A 372 36.42 -26.79 1.41
N TYR A 373 36.71 -26.38 0.17
CA TYR A 373 36.52 -27.22 -1.01
C TYR A 373 37.46 -26.82 -2.13
N ILE A 374 37.74 -27.76 -3.03
CA ILE A 374 38.56 -27.50 -4.21
C ILE A 374 37.74 -26.68 -5.19
N TRP A 375 37.95 -25.36 -5.23
CA TRP A 375 37.18 -24.46 -6.08
C TRP A 375 37.79 -24.26 -7.47
N ASN A 376 39.05 -24.64 -7.65
CA ASN A 376 39.73 -24.66 -8.95
C ASN A 376 40.81 -25.77 -8.99
N LYS A 377 41.31 -26.06 -10.18
CA LYS A 377 42.47 -26.92 -10.43
C LYS A 377 43.33 -26.31 -11.52
N GLU A 378 44.63 -26.21 -11.28
CA GLU A 378 45.58 -25.59 -12.20
C GLU A 378 46.86 -26.44 -12.31
N GLU A 379 47.38 -26.61 -13.52
CA GLU A 379 48.66 -27.26 -13.80
C GLU A 379 49.73 -26.19 -14.08
N ASP A 380 50.99 -26.48 -13.76
CA ASP A 380 52.15 -25.61 -14.01
C ASP A 380 51.98 -24.18 -13.45
N ALA A 381 51.37 -24.06 -12.27
CA ALA A 381 51.09 -22.78 -11.62
C ALA A 381 52.34 -22.18 -10.97
N VAL A 382 52.38 -20.85 -10.86
CA VAL A 382 53.40 -20.13 -10.07
C VAL A 382 52.72 -19.43 -8.90
N LEU A 383 52.84 -20.03 -7.72
CA LEU A 383 52.28 -19.47 -6.48
C LEU A 383 53.13 -18.30 -6.02
N LYS A 384 52.49 -17.19 -5.64
CA LYS A 384 53.16 -15.98 -5.18
C LYS A 384 52.61 -15.56 -3.84
N GLY A 385 53.48 -15.06 -2.97
CA GLY A 385 53.05 -14.53 -1.68
C GLY A 385 54.19 -13.89 -0.90
N TYR A 386 53.89 -13.48 0.32
CA TYR A 386 54.87 -12.93 1.25
C TYR A 386 55.21 -13.99 2.30
N ASN A 387 56.51 -14.22 2.55
CA ASN A 387 56.98 -15.10 3.60
C ASN A 387 57.27 -14.28 4.87
N PRO A 388 56.43 -14.38 5.92
CA PRO A 388 56.58 -13.59 7.14
C PRO A 388 57.81 -13.99 7.97
N ARG A 389 58.40 -15.16 7.72
CA ARG A 389 59.60 -15.64 8.43
C ARG A 389 60.87 -15.03 7.87
N THR A 390 60.92 -14.84 6.56
CA THR A 390 62.08 -14.25 5.87
C THR A 390 61.89 -12.78 5.52
N GLU A 391 60.69 -12.24 5.75
CA GLU A 391 60.25 -10.89 5.40
C GLU A 391 60.47 -10.54 3.92
N LYS A 392 60.15 -11.49 3.04
CA LYS A 392 60.37 -11.37 1.59
C LYS A 392 59.22 -11.97 0.79
N ASP A 393 58.96 -11.37 -0.37
CA ASP A 393 58.11 -12.00 -1.38
C ASP A 393 58.77 -13.28 -1.91
N TYR A 394 57.94 -14.26 -2.28
CA TYR A 394 58.36 -15.51 -2.88
C TYR A 394 57.53 -15.82 -4.12
N GLU A 395 58.13 -16.58 -5.03
CA GLU A 395 57.44 -17.28 -6.11
C GLU A 395 57.83 -18.76 -6.03
N SER A 396 56.85 -19.65 -6.13
CA SER A 396 57.04 -21.09 -6.07
C SER A 396 56.33 -21.75 -7.25
N PRO A 397 57.06 -22.22 -8.28
CA PRO A 397 56.46 -23.03 -9.33
C PRO A 397 56.04 -24.38 -8.74
N VAL A 398 54.83 -24.82 -9.09
CA VAL A 398 54.24 -26.10 -8.70
C VAL A 398 53.62 -26.75 -9.94
N GLU A 399 53.71 -28.07 -10.05
CA GLU A 399 53.12 -28.79 -11.18
C GLU A 399 51.60 -28.88 -11.06
N TYR A 400 51.08 -28.99 -9.83
CA TYR A 400 49.65 -29.16 -9.55
C TYR A 400 49.19 -28.26 -8.42
N TRP A 401 48.16 -27.47 -8.66
CA TRP A 401 47.58 -26.55 -7.69
C TRP A 401 46.08 -26.78 -7.52
N MET A 402 45.66 -26.96 -6.27
CA MET A 402 44.26 -27.08 -5.86
C MET A 402 43.96 -26.10 -4.73
N PRO A 403 43.55 -24.85 -5.04
CA PRO A 403 43.17 -23.90 -4.02
C PRO A 403 41.90 -24.33 -3.30
N VAL A 404 41.86 -24.09 -1.99
CA VAL A 404 40.73 -24.48 -1.13
C VAL A 404 40.07 -23.28 -0.46
N ASP A 405 40.79 -22.17 -0.28
CA ASP A 405 40.28 -20.98 0.40
C ASP A 405 40.37 -19.70 -0.45
N TRP A 406 39.99 -18.56 0.14
CA TRP A 406 40.04 -17.25 -0.50
C TRP A 406 41.31 -16.44 -0.21
N THR A 407 42.24 -16.98 0.58
CA THR A 407 43.47 -16.29 0.98
C THR A 407 44.72 -16.83 0.28
N GLY A 408 44.56 -17.87 -0.55
CA GLY A 408 45.65 -18.48 -1.31
C GLY A 408 46.19 -19.77 -0.68
N ILE A 409 45.43 -20.38 0.23
CA ILE A 409 45.70 -21.70 0.79
C ILE A 409 45.13 -22.77 -0.13
N GLY A 410 45.91 -23.84 -0.30
CA GLY A 410 45.50 -25.00 -1.07
C GLY A 410 46.49 -26.15 -0.92
N ILE A 411 46.28 -27.15 -1.75
CA ILE A 411 47.06 -28.38 -1.80
C ILE A 411 47.89 -28.35 -3.09
N HIS A 412 49.20 -28.55 -2.97
CA HIS A 412 50.12 -28.61 -4.12
C HIS A 412 51.31 -29.52 -3.85
N ASP A 413 52.02 -29.87 -4.93
CA ASP A 413 53.27 -30.60 -4.85
C ASP A 413 54.38 -29.72 -4.26
N SER A 414 55.29 -30.33 -3.51
CA SER A 414 56.43 -29.62 -2.93
C SER A 414 57.74 -30.35 -3.17
N SER A 415 58.24 -30.28 -4.40
CA SER A 415 59.50 -30.92 -4.81
C SER A 415 60.72 -30.50 -3.98
N TRP A 416 60.64 -29.37 -3.27
CA TRP A 416 61.68 -28.86 -2.38
C TRP A 416 61.65 -29.47 -0.96
N GLN A 417 60.55 -30.10 -0.53
CA GLN A 417 60.49 -30.71 0.80
C GLN A 417 61.29 -32.02 0.84
N PRO A 418 62.28 -32.16 1.74
CA PRO A 418 63.10 -33.36 1.82
C PRO A 418 62.41 -34.53 2.52
N ALA A 419 61.36 -34.26 3.30
CA ALA A 419 60.58 -35.24 4.06
C ALA A 419 59.19 -34.65 4.41
N TYR A 420 58.27 -35.53 4.81
CA TYR A 420 56.87 -35.23 5.15
C TYR A 420 56.50 -35.89 6.48
N GLY A 421 55.44 -35.40 7.13
CA GLY A 421 54.93 -35.95 8.39
C GLY A 421 55.67 -35.50 9.65
N GLY A 422 55.22 -35.98 10.81
CA GLY A 422 55.84 -35.70 12.11
C GLY A 422 55.91 -34.20 12.43
N GLU A 423 57.04 -33.73 12.94
CA GLU A 423 57.21 -32.33 13.37
C GLU A 423 57.85 -31.42 12.31
N TYR A 424 57.97 -31.86 11.06
CA TYR A 424 58.64 -31.09 10.00
C TYR A 424 58.03 -29.71 9.78
N TRP A 425 56.72 -29.56 9.99
CA TRP A 425 56.02 -28.27 9.88
C TRP A 425 56.55 -27.20 10.86
N LEU A 426 57.12 -27.60 12.01
CA LEU A 426 57.69 -26.65 12.99
C LEU A 426 58.94 -25.93 12.48
N THR A 427 59.67 -26.53 11.54
CA THR A 427 60.97 -26.00 11.06
C THR A 427 60.96 -25.68 9.57
N ALA A 428 60.27 -26.48 8.77
CA ALA A 428 60.18 -26.39 7.32
C ALA A 428 58.72 -26.25 6.83
N GLY A 429 57.80 -25.82 7.71
CA GLY A 429 56.39 -25.62 7.35
C GLY A 429 56.20 -24.61 6.21
N SER A 430 55.12 -24.78 5.47
CA SER A 430 54.75 -23.89 4.36
C SER A 430 54.32 -22.50 4.86
N ASN A 431 53.88 -21.64 3.94
CA ASN A 431 53.21 -20.37 4.27
C ASN A 431 51.68 -20.52 4.45
N GLY A 432 51.22 -21.75 4.71
CA GLY A 432 49.82 -22.08 5.00
C GLY A 432 49.29 -23.22 4.12
N CYS A 433 49.81 -23.41 2.91
CA CYS A 433 49.43 -24.52 2.03
C CYS A 433 49.75 -25.91 2.60
N VAL A 434 49.07 -26.93 2.09
CA VAL A 434 49.33 -28.34 2.40
C VAL A 434 50.31 -28.88 1.38
N ASN A 435 51.59 -28.90 1.76
CA ASN A 435 52.68 -29.40 0.91
C ASN A 435 52.58 -30.93 0.81
N THR A 436 52.49 -31.44 -0.42
CA THR A 436 52.22 -32.86 -0.72
C THR A 436 53.37 -33.48 -1.53
N PRO A 437 53.74 -34.77 -1.32
CA PRO A 437 54.75 -35.42 -2.15
C PRO A 437 54.40 -35.35 -3.65
N PRO A 438 55.32 -34.96 -4.55
CA PRO A 438 54.99 -34.69 -5.95
C PRO A 438 54.29 -35.84 -6.68
N GLY A 439 54.76 -37.09 -6.48
CA GLY A 439 54.11 -38.25 -7.09
C GLY A 439 52.69 -38.47 -6.58
N VAL A 440 52.46 -38.31 -5.29
CA VAL A 440 51.13 -38.44 -4.68
C VAL A 440 50.21 -37.30 -5.11
N MET A 441 50.74 -36.07 -5.20
CA MET A 441 49.97 -34.92 -5.66
C MET A 441 49.48 -35.12 -7.10
N ALA A 442 50.32 -35.65 -8.00
CA ALA A 442 49.92 -35.95 -9.37
C ALA A 442 48.77 -36.98 -9.42
N GLU A 443 48.83 -38.02 -8.58
CA GLU A 443 47.76 -39.01 -8.46
C GLU A 443 46.47 -38.40 -7.92
N LEU A 444 46.55 -37.65 -6.81
CA LEU A 444 45.42 -36.95 -6.19
C LEU A 444 44.76 -36.01 -7.19
N PHE A 445 45.55 -35.16 -7.85
CA PHE A 445 45.08 -34.23 -8.88
C PHE A 445 44.39 -34.97 -10.03
N GLY A 446 44.89 -36.13 -10.46
CA GLY A 446 44.27 -36.92 -11.51
C GLY A 446 42.89 -37.49 -11.14
N MET A 447 42.65 -37.79 -9.86
CA MET A 447 41.42 -38.46 -9.41
C MET A 447 40.35 -37.55 -8.80
N ILE A 448 40.74 -36.40 -8.26
CA ILE A 448 39.86 -35.50 -7.50
C ILE A 448 39.17 -34.47 -8.41
N GLY A 449 37.89 -34.18 -8.13
CA GLY A 449 37.10 -33.20 -8.86
C GLY A 449 37.05 -31.83 -8.18
N ILE A 450 36.72 -30.79 -8.96
CA ILE A 450 36.29 -29.48 -8.41
C ILE A 450 34.99 -29.69 -7.64
N GLY A 451 34.84 -28.99 -6.51
CA GLY A 451 33.68 -29.11 -5.62
C GLY A 451 33.87 -30.10 -4.47
N VAL A 452 34.91 -30.95 -4.50
CA VAL A 452 35.18 -31.92 -3.42
C VAL A 452 35.52 -31.17 -2.12
N PRO A 453 34.83 -31.46 -1.00
CA PRO A 453 35.12 -30.85 0.30
C PRO A 453 36.52 -31.21 0.79
N VAL A 454 37.16 -30.28 1.50
CA VAL A 454 38.45 -30.45 2.15
C VAL A 454 38.30 -30.05 3.62
N VAL A 455 38.37 -31.02 4.51
CA VAL A 455 38.21 -30.85 5.95
C VAL A 455 39.59 -30.76 6.58
N ILE A 456 39.97 -29.58 7.08
CA ILE A 456 41.25 -29.35 7.74
C ILE A 456 41.01 -29.18 9.24
N HIS A 457 41.58 -30.07 10.06
CA HIS A 457 41.38 -30.11 11.50
C HIS A 457 42.68 -30.42 12.26
N SER A 458 42.64 -30.39 13.59
CA SER A 458 43.79 -30.60 14.48
C SER A 458 43.40 -31.29 15.76
#